data_AF-A0A4V2VU36-F1
#
_entry.id   AF-A0A4V2VU36-F1
#
_cell.length_a   1.000
_cell.length_b   1.000
_cell.length_c   1.000
_cell.angle_alpha   90.00
_cell.angle_beta   90.00
_cell.angle_gamma   90.00
#
_symmetry.space_group_name_H-M   'P 1'
#
loop_
_entity.id
_entity.type
_entity.pdbx_description
1 polymer ?
#
loop_
_entity_poly.entity_id
_entity_poly.type
_entity_poly.pdbx_seq_one_letter_code
_entity_poly.pdbx_strand_id
1 'polypeptide(L)'
;MAQRITVPQAVMNSGKFSSSVFLNDEEAEWLLEGKVQAEDQRMRVEVSSKEPDVELPFLYGKYGLAVSFDKLIFDLKDVKKINKKLLEIDGAFAYENLKVTHHRLSDSTIILPQAEMSGGIQFAENYIALKDNSTIRVKDFEVSPQVKVTLKPDNQVDLSLHTGVFQAQDFFDALPRGLFQNIDGVKVEGSIAYDLDFSVNLDKPDDIKFESKIDDADLKIIQWGAANIDSLNTSFVYDAYDDTVRVRQFLVGPENPNFRRLGQIPYVLKTTVRNTEDPFFYKHNGFEMEAFKLSIATNIKEKKFKRGASTISMQLIKNVFLNRKKTLNRKFEEILLVWMMEASGRVSKDRLFEIYLNVIEWGKNVYGITEAANYYFKKQPEDLTLGESLFLSSIIPRPKTGLSSFDYTGHLKGWVQRHFNTYGSIMRKLGELDNVSVPENYGFYEVVLQSNLRPKAPVMRDTVTWDMDNEQELIIKELEAEEQARKSLLDKLIRQ
;
A
#
# COMPACT_ATOMS: atom_id res chain seq x y z
N MET A 1 -3.93 -27.30 27.96
CA MET A 1 -5.11 -27.69 28.75
C MET A 1 -6.32 -27.58 27.84
N ALA A 2 -7.26 -28.52 27.88
CA ALA A 2 -8.49 -28.40 27.10
C ALA A 2 -9.40 -27.36 27.79
N GLN A 3 -9.71 -26.27 27.10
CA GLN A 3 -10.66 -25.28 27.59
C GLN A 3 -12.08 -25.85 27.49
N ARG A 4 -12.88 -25.71 28.54
CA ARG A 4 -14.25 -26.19 28.62
C ARG A 4 -15.20 -24.99 28.64
N ILE A 5 -16.21 -25.01 27.79
CA ILE A 5 -17.31 -24.04 27.82
C ILE A 5 -18.51 -24.74 28.47
N THR A 6 -19.04 -24.15 29.53
CA THR A 6 -20.18 -24.69 30.28
C THR A 6 -21.33 -23.70 30.27
N VAL A 7 -22.52 -24.17 29.91
CA VAL A 7 -23.76 -23.37 29.93
C VAL A 7 -24.68 -24.02 30.97
N PRO A 8 -24.66 -23.57 32.25
CA PRO A 8 -25.34 -24.27 33.32
C PRO A 8 -26.86 -24.19 33.20
N GLN A 9 -27.38 -23.06 32.73
CA GLN A 9 -28.80 -22.84 32.53
C GLN A 9 -29.03 -21.75 31.47
N ALA A 10 -29.97 -22.01 30.56
CA ALA A 10 -30.53 -21.00 29.68
C ALA A 10 -32.03 -20.84 30.02
N VAL A 11 -32.45 -19.63 30.33
CA VAL A 11 -33.85 -19.30 30.64
C VAL A 11 -34.45 -18.62 29.43
N MET A 12 -35.57 -19.13 28.92
CA MET A 12 -36.34 -18.50 27.85
C MET A 12 -37.78 -18.29 28.31
N ASN A 13 -38.26 -17.03 28.28
CA ASN A 13 -39.63 -16.69 28.63
C ASN A 13 -40.17 -15.64 27.66
N SER A 14 -41.27 -15.97 26.98
CA SER A 14 -41.98 -15.06 26.07
C SER A 14 -41.06 -14.43 25.01
N GLY A 15 -40.19 -15.26 24.42
CA GLY A 15 -39.22 -14.84 23.41
C GLY A 15 -37.95 -14.17 23.96
N LYS A 16 -37.92 -13.73 25.22
CA LYS A 16 -36.69 -13.26 25.87
C LYS A 16 -35.86 -14.45 26.32
N PHE A 17 -34.56 -14.43 26.08
CA PHE A 17 -33.64 -15.43 26.62
C PHE A 17 -32.50 -14.78 27.39
N SER A 18 -31.99 -15.50 28.38
CA SER A 18 -30.82 -15.15 29.18
C SER A 18 -30.06 -16.42 29.52
N SER A 19 -28.75 -16.40 29.37
CA SER A 19 -27.88 -17.53 29.67
C SER A 19 -26.51 -17.03 30.09
N SER A 20 -25.95 -17.60 31.15
CA SER A 20 -24.53 -17.45 31.45
C SER A 20 -23.74 -18.54 30.73
N VAL A 21 -22.58 -18.17 30.20
CA VAL A 21 -21.63 -19.07 29.55
C VAL A 21 -20.30 -18.94 30.28
N PHE A 22 -19.83 -20.03 30.86
CA PHE A 22 -18.62 -20.08 31.67
C PHE A 22 -17.45 -20.68 30.87
N LEU A 23 -16.27 -20.09 30.99
CA LEU A 23 -15.00 -20.70 30.61
C LEU A 23 -14.39 -21.42 31.81
N ASN A 24 -14.01 -22.68 31.62
CA ASN A 24 -13.36 -23.52 32.64
C ASN A 24 -14.10 -23.50 33.99
N ASP A 25 -15.43 -23.56 33.91
CA ASP A 25 -16.41 -23.58 35.00
C ASP A 25 -16.46 -22.30 35.87
N GLU A 26 -15.36 -21.56 36.10
CA GLU A 26 -15.35 -20.27 36.86
C GLU A 26 -14.30 -19.23 36.39
N GLU A 27 -13.49 -19.50 35.36
CA GLU A 27 -12.40 -18.58 34.98
C GLU A 27 -12.87 -17.31 34.27
N ALA A 28 -14.01 -17.38 33.57
CA ALA A 28 -14.67 -16.21 33.01
C ALA A 28 -16.15 -16.46 32.75
N GLU A 29 -16.96 -15.41 32.83
CA GLU A 29 -18.40 -15.46 32.55
C GLU A 29 -18.80 -14.49 31.43
N TRP A 30 -19.44 -15.00 30.38
CA TRP A 30 -20.19 -14.20 29.41
C TRP A 30 -21.68 -14.33 29.65
N LEU A 31 -22.36 -13.19 29.63
CA LEU A 31 -23.81 -13.12 29.71
C LEU A 31 -24.38 -12.97 28.29
N LEU A 32 -25.19 -13.94 27.88
CA LEU A 32 -25.91 -13.95 26.61
C LEU A 32 -27.38 -13.64 26.87
N GLU A 33 -27.79 -12.45 26.49
CA GLU A 33 -29.18 -11.99 26.63
C GLU A 33 -29.77 -11.64 25.27
N GLY A 34 -31.08 -11.73 25.15
CA GLY A 34 -31.70 -11.35 23.91
C GLY A 34 -33.19 -11.55 23.84
N LYS A 35 -33.72 -11.28 22.66
CA LYS A 35 -35.12 -11.45 22.32
C LYS A 35 -35.23 -12.05 20.94
N VAL A 36 -35.97 -13.15 20.84
CA VAL A 36 -36.35 -13.79 19.58
C VAL A 36 -37.86 -13.62 19.41
N GLN A 37 -38.27 -13.08 18.28
CA GLN A 37 -39.66 -13.00 17.86
C GLN A 37 -39.79 -13.82 16.57
N ALA A 38 -40.13 -15.10 16.72
CA ALA A 38 -40.16 -16.03 15.60
C ALA A 38 -41.20 -15.66 14.53
N GLU A 39 -42.34 -15.09 14.93
CA GLU A 39 -43.40 -14.63 14.02
C GLU A 39 -42.91 -13.54 13.06
N ASP A 40 -42.11 -12.60 13.57
CA ASP A 40 -41.57 -11.47 12.82
C ASP A 40 -40.16 -11.74 12.24
N GLN A 41 -39.60 -12.93 12.48
CA GLN A 41 -38.21 -13.28 12.15
C GLN A 41 -37.17 -12.29 12.71
N ARG A 42 -37.45 -11.70 13.88
CA ARG A 42 -36.56 -10.76 14.55
C ARG A 42 -35.77 -11.44 15.65
N MET A 43 -34.51 -11.07 15.77
CA MET A 43 -33.64 -11.58 16.82
C MET A 43 -32.64 -10.51 17.23
N ARG A 44 -32.66 -10.13 18.50
CA ARG A 44 -31.57 -9.36 19.11
C ARG A 44 -30.83 -10.25 20.09
N VAL A 45 -29.52 -10.33 19.93
CA VAL A 45 -28.59 -11.03 20.82
C VAL A 45 -27.56 -10.04 21.32
N GLU A 46 -27.36 -10.01 22.61
CA GLU A 46 -26.32 -9.26 23.30
C GLU A 46 -25.41 -10.27 24.01
N VAL A 47 -24.11 -10.13 23.81
CA VAL A 47 -23.09 -10.90 24.51
C VAL A 47 -22.23 -9.90 25.26
N SER A 48 -22.22 -9.98 26.58
CA SER A 48 -21.37 -9.13 27.44
C SER A 48 -20.42 -9.99 28.28
N SER A 49 -19.23 -9.47 28.56
CA SER A 49 -18.31 -10.08 29.51
C SER A 49 -18.52 -9.47 30.90
N LYS A 50 -18.48 -10.31 31.94
CA LYS A 50 -18.65 -9.84 33.32
C LYS A 50 -17.35 -9.30 33.91
N GLU A 51 -16.24 -9.98 33.62
CA GLU A 51 -14.90 -9.46 33.88
C GLU A 51 -14.38 -8.68 32.66
N PRO A 52 -13.58 -7.61 32.88
CA PRO A 52 -12.91 -6.93 31.77
C PRO A 52 -11.89 -7.85 31.10
N ASP A 53 -11.70 -7.68 29.80
CA ASP A 53 -10.64 -8.34 29.03
C ASP A 53 -10.70 -9.88 28.96
N VAL A 54 -11.87 -10.45 29.16
CA VAL A 54 -12.08 -11.90 28.96
C VAL A 54 -11.86 -12.27 27.49
N GLU A 55 -10.85 -13.10 27.24
CA GLU A 55 -10.52 -13.59 25.90
C GLU A 55 -11.41 -14.76 25.45
N LEU A 56 -11.78 -14.77 24.17
CA LEU A 56 -12.47 -15.90 23.55
C LEU A 56 -11.52 -17.10 23.38
N PRO A 57 -11.73 -18.20 24.14
CA PRO A 57 -10.76 -19.30 24.28
C PRO A 57 -10.48 -20.05 22.96
N PHE A 58 -11.54 -20.28 22.17
CA PHE A 58 -11.48 -21.09 20.95
C PHE A 58 -10.73 -20.42 19.80
N LEU A 59 -10.62 -19.09 19.78
CA LEU A 59 -9.92 -18.36 18.73
C LEU A 59 -8.41 -18.45 18.93
N TYR A 60 -7.95 -18.35 20.18
CA TYR A 60 -6.53 -18.42 20.48
C TYR A 60 -5.96 -19.81 20.20
N GLY A 61 -6.61 -20.87 20.71
CA GLY A 61 -6.11 -22.24 20.56
C GLY A 61 -6.01 -22.72 19.10
N LYS A 62 -6.92 -22.27 18.23
CA LYS A 62 -6.98 -22.71 16.82
C LYS A 62 -6.22 -21.80 15.86
N TYR A 63 -6.22 -20.50 16.13
CA TYR A 63 -5.73 -19.49 15.18
C TYR A 63 -4.64 -18.58 15.75
N GLY A 64 -4.28 -18.71 17.03
CA GLY A 64 -3.39 -17.75 17.71
C GLY A 64 -4.00 -16.35 17.84
N LEU A 65 -5.33 -16.27 17.79
CA LEU A 65 -6.10 -15.04 17.77
C LEU A 65 -6.74 -14.81 19.15
N ALA A 66 -6.21 -13.89 19.93
CA ALA A 66 -6.82 -13.45 21.18
C ALA A 66 -7.80 -12.30 20.89
N VAL A 67 -9.03 -12.44 21.36
CA VAL A 67 -10.11 -11.45 21.17
C VAL A 67 -10.84 -11.26 22.49
N SER A 68 -10.95 -10.02 22.96
CA SER A 68 -11.79 -9.64 24.09
C SER A 68 -12.69 -8.47 23.72
N PHE A 69 -13.80 -8.31 24.44
CA PHE A 69 -14.76 -7.22 24.27
C PHE A 69 -15.59 -7.08 25.54
N ASP A 70 -16.14 -5.89 25.77
CA ASP A 70 -17.08 -5.67 26.87
C ASP A 70 -18.49 -6.09 26.45
N LYS A 71 -18.85 -5.75 25.19
CA LYS A 71 -20.18 -6.00 24.66
C LYS A 71 -20.16 -6.21 23.15
N LEU A 72 -20.95 -7.17 22.68
CA LEU A 72 -21.30 -7.41 21.28
C LEU A 72 -22.82 -7.46 21.15
N ILE A 73 -23.36 -6.76 20.17
CA ILE A 73 -24.79 -6.76 19.85
C ILE A 73 -24.97 -7.20 18.41
N PHE A 74 -25.86 -8.16 18.20
CA PHE A 74 -26.35 -8.57 16.90
C PHE A 74 -27.85 -8.39 16.89
N ASP A 75 -28.37 -7.56 16.00
CA ASP A 75 -29.80 -7.26 15.88
C ASP A 75 -30.28 -7.57 14.47
N LEU A 76 -30.94 -8.71 14.29
CA LEU A 76 -31.67 -9.07 13.08
C LEU A 76 -33.05 -8.41 13.12
N LYS A 77 -33.22 -7.36 12.32
CA LYS A 77 -34.42 -6.50 12.33
C LYS A 77 -35.50 -6.98 11.36
N ASP A 78 -35.10 -7.54 10.23
CA ASP A 78 -36.03 -7.98 9.20
C ASP A 78 -35.38 -8.99 8.25
N VAL A 79 -36.18 -9.93 7.75
CA VAL A 79 -35.77 -10.88 6.71
C VAL A 79 -36.89 -10.95 5.68
N LYS A 80 -36.65 -10.35 4.52
CA LYS A 80 -37.65 -10.24 3.45
C LYS A 80 -37.25 -11.07 2.26
N LYS A 81 -38.07 -12.08 1.94
CA LYS A 81 -37.98 -12.79 0.67
C LYS A 81 -38.85 -12.09 -0.36
N ILE A 82 -38.27 -11.15 -1.11
CA ILE A 82 -39.00 -10.36 -2.12
C ILE A 82 -39.53 -11.26 -3.23
N ASN A 83 -38.74 -12.24 -3.67
CA ASN A 83 -39.16 -13.29 -4.60
C ASN A 83 -38.27 -14.54 -4.44
N LYS A 84 -38.43 -15.57 -5.32
CA LYS A 84 -37.60 -16.79 -5.26
C LYS A 84 -36.09 -16.55 -5.43
N LYS A 85 -35.70 -15.39 -5.96
CA LYS A 85 -34.35 -15.04 -6.39
C LYS A 85 -33.72 -13.88 -5.62
N LEU A 86 -34.41 -13.29 -4.64
CA LEU A 86 -33.92 -12.16 -3.86
C LEU A 86 -34.36 -12.28 -2.39
N LEU A 87 -33.35 -12.31 -1.51
CA LEU A 87 -33.47 -12.28 -0.07
C LEU A 87 -32.80 -11.00 0.45
N GLU A 88 -33.51 -10.25 1.28
CA GLU A 88 -32.98 -9.11 2.01
C GLU A 88 -32.91 -9.43 3.49
N ILE A 89 -31.78 -9.09 4.10
CA ILE A 89 -31.55 -9.24 5.54
C ILE A 89 -31.17 -7.89 6.08
N ASP A 90 -32.01 -7.31 6.94
CA ASP A 90 -31.74 -6.05 7.62
C ASP A 90 -31.37 -6.30 9.08
N GLY A 91 -30.39 -5.56 9.56
CA GLY A 91 -29.94 -5.68 10.93
C GLY A 91 -28.97 -4.59 11.38
N ALA A 92 -28.42 -4.81 12.56
CA ALA A 92 -27.32 -4.04 13.09
C ALA A 92 -26.33 -4.95 13.83
N PHE A 93 -25.08 -4.56 13.82
CA PHE A 93 -24.00 -5.15 14.59
C PHE A 93 -23.29 -4.04 15.34
N ALA A 94 -23.10 -4.18 16.64
CA ALA A 94 -22.35 -3.21 17.44
C ALA A 94 -21.39 -3.89 18.40
N TYR A 95 -20.32 -3.19 18.75
CA TYR A 95 -19.37 -3.67 19.75
C TYR A 95 -18.80 -2.53 20.60
N GLU A 96 -18.38 -2.89 21.81
CA GLU A 96 -17.72 -2.00 22.77
C GLU A 96 -16.39 -2.61 23.23
N ASN A 97 -15.34 -1.78 23.24
CA ASN A 97 -13.97 -2.12 23.69
C ASN A 97 -13.41 -3.43 23.10
N LEU A 98 -13.63 -3.65 21.80
CA LEU A 98 -13.10 -4.83 21.11
C LEU A 98 -11.57 -4.74 21.01
N LYS A 99 -10.88 -5.74 21.57
CA LYS A 99 -9.42 -5.88 21.48
C LYS A 99 -9.07 -7.14 20.71
N VAL A 100 -8.08 -7.03 19.83
CA VAL A 100 -7.62 -8.13 18.98
C VAL A 100 -6.11 -8.22 19.04
N THR A 101 -5.58 -9.38 19.43
CA THR A 101 -4.14 -9.65 19.45
C THR A 101 -3.83 -10.80 18.50
N HIS A 102 -3.04 -10.51 17.47
CA HIS A 102 -2.58 -11.52 16.53
C HIS A 102 -1.29 -11.07 15.81
N HIS A 103 -0.23 -11.88 15.89
CA HIS A 103 1.11 -11.53 15.39
C HIS A 103 1.19 -11.21 13.88
N ARG A 104 0.24 -11.71 13.06
CA ARG A 104 0.13 -11.36 11.62
C ARG A 104 -0.58 -10.03 11.36
N LEU A 105 -1.25 -9.46 12.35
CA LEU A 105 -1.99 -8.20 12.24
C LEU A 105 -1.18 -7.03 12.83
N SER A 106 -0.67 -7.20 14.04
CA SER A 106 0.18 -6.24 14.76
C SER A 106 1.05 -6.93 15.81
N ASP A 107 2.15 -6.28 16.20
CA ASP A 107 3.00 -6.71 17.32
C ASP A 107 2.40 -6.31 18.69
N SER A 108 1.44 -5.38 18.69
CA SER A 108 0.70 -4.93 19.86
C SER A 108 -0.76 -5.33 19.77
N THR A 109 -1.45 -5.37 20.91
CA THR A 109 -2.91 -5.51 20.93
C THR A 109 -3.56 -4.36 20.18
N ILE A 110 -4.44 -4.70 19.24
CA ILE A 110 -5.23 -3.75 18.46
C ILE A 110 -6.48 -3.43 19.28
N ILE A 111 -6.72 -2.16 19.52
CA ILE A 111 -7.89 -1.66 20.26
C ILE A 111 -8.79 -0.97 19.27
N LEU A 112 -9.94 -1.58 18.97
CA LEU A 112 -10.95 -1.01 18.11
C LEU A 112 -11.90 -0.12 18.94
N PRO A 113 -12.08 1.15 18.57
CA PRO A 113 -13.11 2.00 19.16
C PRO A 113 -14.50 1.38 19.01
N GLN A 114 -15.42 1.74 19.91
CA GLN A 114 -16.82 1.32 19.78
C GLN A 114 -17.37 1.66 18.38
N ALA A 115 -18.10 0.72 17.80
CA ALA A 115 -18.69 0.90 16.49
C ALA A 115 -20.07 0.26 16.40
N GLU A 116 -20.91 0.84 15.55
CA GLU A 116 -22.21 0.34 15.15
C GLU A 116 -22.28 0.28 13.62
N MET A 117 -22.65 -0.87 13.10
CA MET A 117 -22.96 -1.11 11.70
C MET A 117 -24.45 -1.35 11.61
N SER A 118 -25.15 -0.64 10.74
CA SER A 118 -26.59 -0.81 10.57
C SER A 118 -26.97 -0.79 9.10
N GLY A 119 -28.02 -1.50 8.71
CA GLY A 119 -28.45 -1.56 7.32
C GLY A 119 -28.83 -2.98 6.93
N GLY A 120 -28.53 -3.38 5.70
CA GLY A 120 -28.86 -4.73 5.29
C GLY A 120 -28.08 -5.22 4.09
N ILE A 121 -28.20 -6.52 3.82
CA ILE A 121 -27.53 -7.21 2.72
C ILE A 121 -28.60 -7.85 1.84
N GLN A 122 -28.43 -7.70 0.54
CA GLN A 122 -29.21 -8.36 -0.50
C GLN A 122 -28.45 -9.55 -1.03
N PHE A 123 -29.09 -10.71 -0.99
CA PHE A 123 -28.63 -11.93 -1.63
C PHE A 123 -29.57 -12.24 -2.80
N ALA A 124 -29.08 -11.99 -4.01
CA ALA A 124 -29.77 -12.34 -5.24
C ALA A 124 -29.15 -13.59 -5.88
N GLU A 125 -29.83 -14.18 -6.86
CA GLU A 125 -29.33 -15.33 -7.62
C GLU A 125 -27.96 -15.07 -8.27
N ASN A 126 -27.70 -13.83 -8.71
CA ASN A 126 -26.49 -13.45 -9.42
C ASN A 126 -25.74 -12.27 -8.79
N TYR A 127 -26.11 -11.77 -7.61
CA TYR A 127 -25.33 -10.74 -6.93
C TYR A 127 -25.48 -10.80 -5.42
N ILE A 128 -24.48 -10.26 -4.73
CA ILE A 128 -24.54 -9.92 -3.31
C ILE A 128 -24.26 -8.43 -3.19
N ALA A 129 -25.13 -7.69 -2.50
CA ALA A 129 -24.98 -6.25 -2.36
C ALA A 129 -25.30 -5.79 -0.95
N LEU A 130 -24.64 -4.71 -0.52
CA LEU A 130 -25.07 -3.94 0.63
C LEU A 130 -26.28 -3.09 0.23
N LYS A 131 -27.33 -3.06 1.05
CA LYS A 131 -28.52 -2.23 0.82
C LYS A 131 -28.18 -0.75 0.92
N ASP A 132 -28.91 0.05 0.15
CA ASP A 132 -28.86 1.50 0.26
C ASP A 132 -29.14 1.95 1.71
N ASN A 133 -28.41 2.97 2.17
CA ASN A 133 -28.42 3.51 3.54
C ASN A 133 -27.81 2.60 4.62
N SER A 134 -27.07 1.55 4.24
CA SER A 134 -26.26 0.83 5.21
C SER A 134 -25.10 1.71 5.68
N THR A 135 -24.94 1.85 6.99
CA THR A 135 -24.01 2.77 7.63
C THR A 135 -23.05 2.02 8.54
N ILE A 136 -21.84 2.57 8.68
CA ILE A 136 -20.83 2.19 9.65
C ILE A 136 -20.49 3.45 10.43
N ARG A 137 -20.76 3.44 11.73
CA ARG A 137 -20.41 4.52 12.65
C ARG A 137 -19.36 4.02 13.65
N VAL A 138 -18.24 4.71 13.75
CA VAL A 138 -17.18 4.45 14.72
C VAL A 138 -16.96 5.74 15.50
N LYS A 139 -17.32 5.76 16.79
CA LYS A 139 -17.46 7.00 17.57
C LYS A 139 -18.32 8.04 16.81
N ASP A 140 -17.75 9.20 16.48
CA ASP A 140 -18.42 10.30 15.81
C ASP A 140 -18.24 10.28 14.27
N PHE A 141 -17.41 9.35 13.75
CA PHE A 141 -17.22 9.18 12.31
C PHE A 141 -18.24 8.18 11.74
N GLU A 142 -19.02 8.61 10.75
CA GLU A 142 -20.02 7.78 10.07
C GLU A 142 -19.79 7.76 8.56
N VAL A 143 -19.92 6.58 7.96
CA VAL A 143 -19.85 6.38 6.52
C VAL A 143 -20.91 5.42 6.01
N SER A 144 -21.34 5.62 4.77
CA SER A 144 -22.34 4.78 4.10
C SER A 144 -21.77 4.19 2.82
N PRO A 145 -20.94 3.13 2.90
CA PRO A 145 -20.37 2.51 1.71
C PRO A 145 -21.47 1.84 0.88
N GLN A 146 -21.26 1.71 -0.42
CA GLN A 146 -22.05 0.83 -1.28
C GLN A 146 -21.11 -0.24 -1.85
N VAL A 147 -21.54 -1.49 -1.77
CA VAL A 147 -20.76 -2.62 -2.29
C VAL A 147 -21.72 -3.54 -3.03
N LYS A 148 -21.35 -3.92 -4.25
CA LYS A 148 -22.08 -4.92 -5.03
C LYS A 148 -21.11 -5.82 -5.76
N VAL A 149 -21.26 -7.11 -5.54
CA VAL A 149 -20.53 -8.16 -6.25
C VAL A 149 -21.53 -8.90 -7.13
N THR A 150 -21.46 -8.67 -8.42
CA THR A 150 -22.24 -9.38 -9.43
C THR A 150 -21.45 -10.60 -9.89
N LEU A 151 -22.05 -11.77 -9.75
CA LEU A 151 -21.51 -13.06 -10.16
C LEU A 151 -21.71 -13.25 -11.68
N LYS A 152 -21.49 -14.47 -12.18
CA LYS A 152 -21.70 -14.79 -13.59
C LYS A 152 -23.12 -14.47 -14.06
N PRO A 153 -23.27 -14.02 -15.33
CA PRO A 153 -22.25 -13.97 -16.38
C PRO A 153 -21.34 -12.74 -16.36
N ASP A 154 -21.63 -11.71 -15.57
CA ASP A 154 -20.97 -10.39 -15.70
C ASP A 154 -19.71 -10.24 -14.83
N ASN A 155 -19.53 -11.03 -13.77
CA ASN A 155 -18.34 -11.05 -12.90
C ASN A 155 -17.83 -9.62 -12.55
N GLN A 156 -18.69 -8.79 -11.98
CA GLN A 156 -18.43 -7.38 -11.73
C GLN A 156 -18.34 -7.08 -10.23
N VAL A 157 -17.42 -6.20 -9.86
CA VAL A 157 -17.28 -5.67 -8.50
C VAL A 157 -17.45 -4.17 -8.54
N ASP A 158 -18.43 -3.67 -7.81
CA ASP A 158 -18.71 -2.25 -7.64
C ASP A 158 -18.54 -1.87 -6.16
N LEU A 159 -17.82 -0.78 -5.92
CA LEU A 159 -17.61 -0.18 -4.62
C LEU A 159 -17.74 1.34 -4.79
N SER A 160 -18.58 1.98 -3.99
CA SER A 160 -18.56 3.43 -3.85
C SER A 160 -18.58 3.85 -2.38
N LEU A 161 -18.00 5.00 -2.11
CA LEU A 161 -17.98 5.61 -0.79
C LEU A 161 -18.01 7.13 -0.99
N HIS A 162 -19.09 7.75 -0.52
CA HIS A 162 -19.26 9.20 -0.53
C HIS A 162 -19.53 9.65 0.89
N THR A 163 -18.55 10.34 1.47
CA THR A 163 -18.59 10.69 2.90
C THR A 163 -19.29 12.01 3.18
N GLY A 164 -19.43 12.89 2.17
CA GLY A 164 -19.79 14.28 2.43
C GLY A 164 -18.70 14.98 3.27
N VAL A 165 -19.02 16.17 3.80
CA VAL A 165 -18.08 16.92 4.66
C VAL A 165 -18.18 16.41 6.10
N PHE A 166 -17.05 16.05 6.70
CA PHE A 166 -16.95 15.63 8.11
C PHE A 166 -15.70 16.22 8.79
N GLN A 167 -15.66 16.23 10.13
CA GLN A 167 -14.48 16.71 10.86
C GLN A 167 -13.34 15.71 10.72
N ALA A 168 -12.17 16.18 10.29
CA ALA A 168 -11.03 15.30 10.00
C ALA A 168 -10.60 14.50 11.24
N GLN A 169 -10.71 15.10 12.44
CA GLN A 169 -10.32 14.45 13.69
C GLN A 169 -11.18 13.21 14.00
N ASP A 170 -12.46 13.22 13.63
CA ASP A 170 -13.37 12.09 13.88
C ASP A 170 -12.87 10.83 13.16
N PHE A 171 -12.35 10.98 11.93
CA PHE A 171 -11.75 9.88 11.17
C PHE A 171 -10.51 9.32 11.87
N PHE A 172 -9.58 10.17 12.32
CA PHE A 172 -8.38 9.71 13.02
C PHE A 172 -8.73 9.04 14.37
N ASP A 173 -9.73 9.55 15.07
CA ASP A 173 -10.21 8.99 16.34
C ASP A 173 -10.92 7.63 16.16
N ALA A 174 -11.46 7.36 14.96
CA ALA A 174 -12.06 6.10 14.57
C ALA A 174 -11.05 5.01 14.20
N LEU A 175 -9.78 5.37 13.94
CA LEU A 175 -8.76 4.38 13.57
C LEU A 175 -8.42 3.46 14.76
N PRO A 176 -8.31 2.13 14.54
CA PRO A 176 -7.88 1.20 15.59
C PRO A 176 -6.48 1.51 16.12
N ARG A 177 -6.38 1.71 17.43
CA ARG A 177 -5.08 1.93 18.10
C ARG A 177 -4.28 0.64 18.12
N GLY A 178 -2.96 0.75 17.99
CA GLY A 178 -2.06 -0.40 17.86
C GLY A 178 -2.05 -1.06 16.48
N LEU A 179 -2.93 -0.68 15.55
CA LEU A 179 -2.93 -1.16 14.16
C LEU A 179 -2.03 -0.32 13.25
N PHE A 180 -2.07 1.00 13.44
CA PHE A 180 -1.36 1.98 12.63
C PHE A 180 -0.42 2.81 13.52
N GLN A 181 0.73 2.24 13.87
CA GLN A 181 1.66 2.80 14.86
C GLN A 181 2.25 4.16 14.46
N ASN A 182 2.39 4.43 13.17
CA ASN A 182 3.03 5.65 12.66
C ASN A 182 2.09 6.86 12.67
N ILE A 183 0.78 6.62 12.61
CA ILE A 183 -0.25 7.66 12.64
C ILE A 183 -0.94 7.75 14.00
N ASP A 184 -0.63 6.86 14.94
CA ASP A 184 -1.17 6.96 16.30
C ASP A 184 -0.72 8.27 16.96
N GLY A 185 -1.65 8.96 17.61
CA GLY A 185 -1.42 10.28 18.21
C GLY A 185 -1.43 11.46 17.23
N VAL A 186 -1.77 11.27 15.96
CA VAL A 186 -2.04 12.38 15.03
C VAL A 186 -3.19 13.24 15.56
N LYS A 187 -3.03 14.56 15.48
CA LYS A 187 -4.09 15.53 15.74
C LYS A 187 -4.23 16.48 14.58
N VAL A 188 -5.46 16.70 14.15
CA VAL A 188 -5.82 17.55 13.02
C VAL A 188 -6.99 18.46 13.36
N GLU A 189 -7.10 19.55 12.62
CA GLU A 189 -8.23 20.46 12.62
C GLU A 189 -8.77 20.61 11.20
N GLY A 190 -10.01 21.07 11.09
CA GLY A 190 -10.67 21.30 9.81
C GLY A 190 -11.57 20.15 9.38
N SER A 191 -12.22 20.36 8.24
CA SER A 191 -13.15 19.41 7.66
C SER A 191 -12.61 18.87 6.35
N ILE A 192 -12.96 17.63 6.05
CA ILE A 192 -12.59 16.97 4.80
C ILE A 192 -13.81 16.28 4.19
N ALA A 193 -13.76 16.03 2.89
CA ALA A 193 -14.69 15.17 2.20
C ALA A 193 -13.93 14.19 1.31
N TYR A 194 -14.42 12.95 1.23
CA TYR A 194 -13.83 11.88 0.43
C TYR A 194 -14.88 11.17 -0.40
N ASP A 195 -14.58 11.01 -1.69
CA ASP A 195 -15.36 10.29 -2.68
C ASP A 195 -14.51 9.22 -3.35
N LEU A 196 -15.05 8.02 -3.44
CA LEU A 196 -14.47 6.87 -4.14
C LEU A 196 -15.54 6.20 -5.00
N ASP A 197 -15.21 5.99 -6.28
CA ASP A 197 -15.95 5.17 -7.22
C ASP A 197 -15.01 4.12 -7.80
N PHE A 198 -15.30 2.85 -7.56
CA PHE A 198 -14.57 1.73 -8.12
C PHE A 198 -15.54 0.74 -8.78
N SER A 199 -15.28 0.40 -10.03
CA SER A 199 -16.02 -0.63 -10.74
C SER A 199 -15.07 -1.39 -11.65
N VAL A 200 -15.08 -2.73 -11.57
CA VAL A 200 -14.27 -3.57 -12.45
C VAL A 200 -15.05 -4.81 -12.87
N ASN A 201 -15.06 -5.07 -14.17
CA ASN A 201 -15.46 -6.36 -14.71
C ASN A 201 -14.22 -7.27 -14.73
N LEU A 202 -14.26 -8.39 -14.00
CA LEU A 202 -13.12 -9.30 -13.88
C LEU A 202 -12.80 -10.04 -15.19
N ASP A 203 -13.77 -10.14 -16.11
CA ASP A 203 -13.57 -10.70 -17.44
C ASP A 203 -13.08 -9.64 -18.46
N LYS A 204 -13.29 -8.34 -18.17
CA LYS A 204 -12.78 -7.19 -18.94
C LYS A 204 -12.07 -6.15 -18.05
N PRO A 205 -10.93 -6.51 -17.45
CA PRO A 205 -10.28 -5.68 -16.44
C PRO A 205 -9.68 -4.36 -16.97
N ASP A 206 -9.56 -4.17 -18.29
CA ASP A 206 -9.12 -2.89 -18.87
C ASP A 206 -10.17 -1.78 -18.78
N ASP A 207 -11.46 -2.15 -18.64
CA ASP A 207 -12.59 -1.21 -18.56
C ASP A 207 -12.85 -0.76 -17.12
N ILE A 208 -11.81 -0.77 -16.27
CA ILE A 208 -11.89 -0.40 -14.86
C ILE A 208 -12.25 1.08 -14.69
N LYS A 209 -13.30 1.37 -13.91
CA LYS A 209 -13.57 2.69 -13.34
C LYS A 209 -12.88 2.76 -11.97
N PHE A 210 -12.04 3.76 -11.79
CA PHE A 210 -11.44 4.08 -10.51
C PHE A 210 -11.29 5.60 -10.43
N GLU A 211 -12.14 6.23 -9.64
CA GLU A 211 -12.09 7.65 -9.33
C GLU A 211 -12.00 7.78 -7.81
N SER A 212 -11.03 8.55 -7.33
CA SER A 212 -10.88 8.85 -5.91
C SER A 212 -10.57 10.34 -5.81
N LYS A 213 -11.38 11.06 -5.05
CA LYS A 213 -11.28 12.50 -4.85
C LYS A 213 -11.34 12.79 -3.36
N ILE A 214 -10.49 13.71 -2.92
CA ILE A 214 -10.49 14.21 -1.56
C ILE A 214 -10.53 15.73 -1.63
N ASP A 215 -11.40 16.33 -0.84
CA ASP A 215 -11.40 17.75 -0.53
C ASP A 215 -10.85 17.90 0.89
N ASP A 216 -9.62 18.37 0.98
CA ASP A 216 -8.87 18.55 2.21
C ASP A 216 -8.30 19.97 2.34
N ALA A 217 -8.90 20.94 1.66
CA ALA A 217 -8.43 22.33 1.65
C ALA A 217 -8.39 22.96 3.06
N ASP A 218 -9.31 22.56 3.93
CA ASP A 218 -9.40 23.06 5.31
C ASP A 218 -8.57 22.23 6.31
N LEU A 219 -7.97 21.12 5.89
CA LEU A 219 -7.21 20.23 6.75
C LEU A 219 -5.95 20.91 7.28
N LYS A 220 -5.79 20.90 8.61
CA LYS A 220 -4.58 21.38 9.28
C LYS A 220 -4.04 20.31 10.22
N ILE A 221 -2.77 19.97 10.03
CA ILE A 221 -2.10 19.01 10.90
C ILE A 221 -1.55 19.76 12.12
N ILE A 222 -2.09 19.49 13.30
CA ILE A 222 -1.66 20.13 14.54
C ILE A 222 -0.49 19.36 15.15
N GLN A 223 -0.57 18.03 15.11
CA GLN A 223 0.44 17.14 15.68
C GLN A 223 0.61 15.91 14.79
N TRP A 224 1.86 15.57 14.48
CA TRP A 224 2.21 14.30 13.85
C TRP A 224 2.17 13.17 14.87
N GLY A 225 1.90 11.94 14.39
CA GLY A 225 2.09 10.72 15.16
C GLY A 225 3.57 10.35 15.30
N ALA A 226 3.86 9.05 15.43
CA ALA A 226 5.25 8.59 15.48
C ALA A 226 6.03 8.90 14.19
N ALA A 227 5.37 8.91 13.02
CA ALA A 227 5.95 9.40 11.77
C ALA A 227 5.84 10.93 11.68
N ASN A 228 6.87 11.61 12.18
CA ASN A 228 6.98 13.05 12.06
C ASN A 228 7.51 13.46 10.68
N ILE A 229 6.60 13.82 9.77
CA ILE A 229 6.94 14.23 8.39
C ILE A 229 7.80 15.50 8.36
N ASP A 230 7.66 16.41 9.33
CA ASP A 230 8.44 17.65 9.38
C ASP A 230 9.94 17.37 9.53
N SER A 231 10.31 16.21 10.07
CA SER A 231 11.70 15.78 10.19
C SER A 231 12.42 15.69 8.84
N LEU A 232 11.68 15.45 7.74
CA LEU A 232 12.24 15.39 6.38
C LEU A 232 12.88 16.72 5.95
N ASN A 233 12.48 17.86 6.53
CA ASN A 233 13.08 19.16 6.22
C ASN A 233 14.43 19.37 6.92
N THR A 234 14.78 18.50 7.85
CA THR A 234 16.01 18.57 8.65
C THR A 234 16.87 17.33 8.40
N SER A 235 18.02 17.26 9.07
CA SER A 235 18.86 16.06 9.04
C SER A 235 18.28 14.98 9.95
N PHE A 236 18.17 13.76 9.45
CA PHE A 236 17.62 12.62 10.20
C PHE A 236 18.40 11.34 9.93
N VAL A 237 18.29 10.37 10.83
CA VAL A 237 18.94 9.06 10.66
C VAL A 237 18.03 8.16 9.84
N TYR A 238 18.57 7.57 8.78
CA TYR A 238 17.90 6.58 7.95
C TYR A 238 18.42 5.17 8.27
N ASP A 239 17.49 4.28 8.63
CA ASP A 239 17.75 2.86 8.84
C ASP A 239 17.37 2.08 7.57
N ALA A 240 18.38 1.57 6.87
CA ALA A 240 18.17 0.70 5.72
C ALA A 240 17.98 -0.76 6.17
N TYR A 241 16.92 -1.39 5.69
CA TYR A 241 16.58 -2.78 5.98
C TYR A 241 16.71 -3.64 4.73
N ASP A 242 17.14 -4.89 4.90
CA ASP A 242 16.88 -5.97 3.95
C ASP A 242 15.88 -6.94 4.58
N ASP A 243 14.70 -7.03 3.98
CA ASP A 243 13.49 -7.54 4.61
C ASP A 243 13.32 -7.02 6.05
N THR A 244 13.52 -7.85 7.08
CA THR A 244 13.34 -7.44 8.48
C THR A 244 14.66 -7.10 9.19
N VAL A 245 15.80 -7.29 8.52
CA VAL A 245 17.12 -7.11 9.12
C VAL A 245 17.65 -5.73 8.75
N ARG A 246 17.98 -4.91 9.75
CA ARG A 246 18.68 -3.65 9.49
C ARG A 246 20.08 -3.96 8.97
N VAL A 247 20.37 -3.52 7.75
CA VAL A 247 21.67 -3.74 7.09
C VAL A 247 22.58 -2.53 7.18
N ARG A 248 22.03 -1.33 7.32
CA ARG A 248 22.80 -0.10 7.40
C ARG A 248 22.04 1.00 8.14
N GLN A 249 22.79 1.93 8.71
CA GLN A 249 22.28 3.17 9.28
C GLN A 249 23.18 4.31 8.83
N PHE A 250 22.61 5.42 8.36
CA PHE A 250 23.37 6.61 7.97
C PHE A 250 22.54 7.89 8.11
N LEU A 251 23.23 9.03 8.21
CA LEU A 251 22.61 10.34 8.32
C LEU A 251 22.15 10.83 6.93
N VAL A 252 20.94 11.35 6.84
CA VAL A 252 20.39 12.00 5.64
C VAL A 252 20.35 13.49 5.92
N GLY A 253 21.31 14.21 5.36
CA GLY A 253 21.46 15.65 5.57
C GLY A 253 22.84 16.15 5.12
N PRO A 254 23.04 17.48 5.03
CA PRO A 254 24.27 18.09 4.54
C PRO A 254 25.55 17.69 5.29
N GLU A 255 25.42 17.19 6.52
CA GLU A 255 26.54 16.74 7.34
C GLU A 255 27.09 15.37 6.90
N ASN A 256 26.30 14.59 6.14
CA ASN A 256 26.80 13.38 5.50
C ASN A 256 27.56 13.74 4.22
N PRO A 257 28.86 13.40 4.09
CA PRO A 257 29.66 13.73 2.89
C PRO A 257 29.13 13.08 1.60
N ASN A 258 28.36 11.99 1.72
CA ASN A 258 27.72 11.32 0.59
C ASN A 258 26.36 11.94 0.24
N PHE A 259 25.84 12.89 1.02
CA PHE A 259 24.61 13.60 0.69
C PHE A 259 24.84 14.63 -0.42
N ARG A 260 23.90 14.72 -1.35
CA ARG A 260 23.89 15.76 -2.39
C ARG A 260 22.56 16.48 -2.40
N ARG A 261 22.61 17.81 -2.40
CA ARG A 261 21.42 18.62 -2.65
C ARG A 261 20.93 18.41 -4.09
N LEU A 262 19.65 18.61 -4.35
CA LEU A 262 19.03 18.36 -5.64
C LEU A 262 19.69 19.16 -6.78
N GLY A 263 20.15 20.38 -6.47
CA GLY A 263 20.88 21.23 -7.40
C GLY A 263 22.28 20.71 -7.79
N GLN A 264 22.87 19.86 -6.96
CA GLN A 264 24.17 19.21 -7.22
C GLN A 264 24.01 17.90 -8.01
N ILE A 265 22.79 17.37 -8.10
CA ILE A 265 22.53 16.17 -8.89
C ILE A 265 22.28 16.58 -10.35
N PRO A 266 22.92 15.93 -11.35
CA PRO A 266 22.75 16.26 -12.75
C PRO A 266 21.29 16.30 -13.18
N TYR A 267 20.97 17.27 -14.03
CA TYR A 267 19.65 17.39 -14.63
C TYR A 267 19.22 16.11 -15.35
N VAL A 268 20.12 15.51 -16.16
CA VAL A 268 19.84 14.28 -16.89
C VAL A 268 19.41 13.13 -15.98
N LEU A 269 20.11 12.91 -14.87
CA LEU A 269 19.77 11.86 -13.91
C LEU A 269 18.41 12.12 -13.26
N LYS A 270 18.18 13.33 -12.76
CA LYS A 270 16.90 13.72 -12.15
C LYS A 270 15.73 13.45 -13.09
N THR A 271 15.87 13.87 -14.33
CA THR A 271 14.84 13.72 -15.35
C THR A 271 14.61 12.27 -15.71
N THR A 272 15.67 11.47 -15.92
CA THR A 272 15.50 10.06 -16.25
C THR A 272 14.88 9.25 -15.11
N VAL A 273 15.33 9.48 -13.87
CA VAL A 273 14.76 8.81 -12.69
C VAL A 273 13.29 9.16 -12.53
N ARG A 274 12.94 10.45 -12.62
CA ARG A 274 11.54 10.89 -12.61
C ARG A 274 10.74 10.19 -13.69
N ASN A 275 11.16 10.27 -14.95
CA ASN A 275 10.38 9.70 -16.05
C ASN A 275 10.27 8.17 -15.98
N THR A 276 11.24 7.51 -15.36
CA THR A 276 11.24 6.06 -15.20
C THR A 276 10.30 5.64 -14.06
N GLU A 277 10.43 6.24 -12.89
CA GLU A 277 9.70 5.83 -11.68
C GLU A 277 8.34 6.50 -11.53
N ASP A 278 8.25 7.78 -11.86
CA ASP A 278 7.09 8.63 -11.60
C ASP A 278 7.05 9.86 -12.54
N PRO A 279 6.61 9.69 -13.80
CA PRO A 279 6.66 10.75 -14.81
C PRO A 279 5.89 12.01 -14.44
N PHE A 280 4.87 11.88 -13.60
CA PHE A 280 3.96 12.94 -13.20
C PHE A 280 4.20 13.39 -11.76
N PHE A 281 5.34 13.05 -11.16
CA PHE A 281 5.69 13.33 -9.77
C PHE A 281 5.34 14.76 -9.31
N TYR A 282 5.65 15.76 -10.15
CA TYR A 282 5.40 17.19 -9.87
C TYR A 282 3.96 17.65 -10.13
N LYS A 283 3.12 16.81 -10.75
CA LYS A 283 1.73 17.14 -11.12
C LYS A 283 0.68 16.52 -10.20
N HIS A 284 1.03 15.45 -9.47
CA HIS A 284 0.09 14.77 -8.57
C HIS A 284 0.45 14.97 -7.09
N ASN A 285 -0.52 14.76 -6.21
CA ASN A 285 -0.38 14.86 -4.75
C ASN A 285 -0.14 13.48 -4.12
N GLY A 286 0.96 12.84 -4.51
CA GLY A 286 1.38 11.54 -4.00
C GLY A 286 0.81 10.29 -4.68
N PHE A 287 -0.30 10.38 -5.41
CA PHE A 287 -0.93 9.22 -6.09
C PHE A 287 -1.14 9.47 -7.59
N GLU A 288 -0.86 8.46 -8.42
CA GLU A 288 -1.11 8.52 -9.86
C GLU A 288 -2.24 7.54 -10.23
N MET A 289 -3.40 8.08 -10.57
CA MET A 289 -4.66 7.34 -10.73
C MET A 289 -4.61 6.34 -11.88
N GLU A 290 -3.99 6.73 -13.00
CA GLU A 290 -3.93 5.87 -14.19
C GLU A 290 -2.96 4.69 -13.97
N ALA A 291 -1.88 4.89 -13.22
CA ALA A 291 -0.98 3.84 -12.77
C ALA A 291 -1.70 2.84 -11.87
N PHE A 292 -2.59 3.29 -10.97
CA PHE A 292 -3.42 2.39 -10.16
C PHE A 292 -4.36 1.56 -11.03
N LYS A 293 -5.14 2.19 -11.93
CA LYS A 293 -6.03 1.48 -12.86
C LYS A 293 -5.28 0.41 -13.65
N LEU A 294 -4.15 0.79 -14.25
CA LEU A 294 -3.36 -0.11 -15.06
C LEU A 294 -2.72 -1.24 -14.25
N SER A 295 -2.30 -0.95 -13.01
CA SER A 295 -1.77 -1.96 -12.09
C SER A 295 -2.84 -2.96 -11.67
N ILE A 296 -4.04 -2.50 -11.33
CA ILE A 296 -5.17 -3.37 -10.96
C ILE A 296 -5.56 -4.24 -12.16
N ALA A 297 -5.76 -3.62 -13.33
CA ALA A 297 -6.11 -4.34 -14.56
C ALA A 297 -5.10 -5.44 -14.90
N THR A 298 -3.80 -5.12 -14.84
CA THR A 298 -2.72 -6.07 -15.11
C THR A 298 -2.71 -7.21 -14.09
N ASN A 299 -2.86 -6.90 -12.80
CA ASN A 299 -2.83 -7.92 -11.74
C ASN A 299 -4.03 -8.86 -11.80
N ILE A 300 -5.21 -8.38 -12.23
CA ILE A 300 -6.39 -9.21 -12.48
C ILE A 300 -6.14 -10.17 -13.66
N LYS A 301 -5.66 -9.66 -14.80
CA LYS A 301 -5.36 -10.49 -15.99
C LYS A 301 -4.34 -11.58 -15.70
N GLU A 302 -3.29 -11.25 -14.95
CA GLU A 302 -2.17 -12.14 -14.66
C GLU A 302 -2.44 -13.04 -13.44
N LYS A 303 -3.52 -12.77 -12.69
CA LYS A 303 -3.89 -13.47 -11.43
C LYS A 303 -2.75 -13.50 -10.41
N LYS A 304 -1.85 -12.51 -10.46
CA LYS A 304 -0.69 -12.35 -9.57
C LYS A 304 -0.34 -10.87 -9.45
N PHE A 305 0.32 -10.49 -8.36
CA PHE A 305 0.85 -9.15 -8.16
C PHE A 305 2.09 -8.93 -9.04
N LYS A 306 1.88 -8.66 -10.33
CA LYS A 306 2.95 -8.45 -11.32
C LYS A 306 3.35 -6.98 -11.43
N ARG A 307 2.41 -6.06 -11.25
CA ARG A 307 2.61 -4.62 -11.39
C ARG A 307 2.30 -3.90 -10.08
N GLY A 308 3.10 -2.87 -9.79
CA GLY A 308 2.83 -1.87 -8.77
C GLY A 308 2.46 -0.52 -9.37
N ALA A 309 1.87 0.34 -8.54
CA ALA A 309 1.49 1.73 -8.86
C ALA A 309 2.09 2.73 -7.86
N SER A 310 3.22 2.39 -7.23
CA SER A 310 3.79 3.24 -6.18
C SER A 310 4.61 4.38 -6.79
N THR A 311 4.20 5.61 -6.49
CA THR A 311 4.89 6.86 -6.85
C THR A 311 6.17 7.06 -6.05
N ILE A 312 6.98 8.07 -6.40
CA ILE A 312 8.18 8.42 -5.62
C ILE A 312 7.81 8.78 -4.18
N SER A 313 6.72 9.53 -3.96
CA SER A 313 6.23 9.88 -2.62
C SER A 313 5.88 8.65 -1.79
N MET A 314 5.17 7.68 -2.38
CA MET A 314 4.82 6.42 -1.72
C MET A 314 6.06 5.60 -1.38
N GLN A 315 7.01 5.49 -2.32
CA GLN A 315 8.26 4.78 -2.09
C GLN A 315 9.09 5.43 -0.98
N LEU A 316 9.14 6.76 -0.93
CA LEU A 316 9.87 7.51 0.09
C LEU A 316 9.27 7.29 1.49
N ILE A 317 7.96 7.51 1.65
CA ILE A 317 7.27 7.30 2.94
C ILE A 317 7.44 5.86 3.42
N LYS A 318 7.26 4.90 2.51
CA LYS A 318 7.49 3.48 2.80
C LYS A 318 8.91 3.20 3.30
N ASN A 319 9.91 3.83 2.70
CA ASN A 319 11.31 3.57 3.04
C ASN A 319 11.74 4.27 4.34
N VAL A 320 11.26 5.49 4.59
CA VAL A 320 11.72 6.32 5.72
C VAL A 320 10.96 6.03 7.01
N PHE A 321 9.63 5.85 6.95
CA PHE A 321 8.79 5.77 8.15
C PHE A 321 8.22 4.37 8.42
N LEU A 322 7.99 3.56 7.37
CA LEU A 322 7.32 2.28 7.55
C LEU A 322 8.32 1.14 7.72
N ASN A 323 8.05 0.27 8.69
CA ASN A 323 8.79 -0.98 8.82
C ASN A 323 8.48 -1.93 7.64
N ARG A 324 9.37 -2.88 7.35
CA ARG A 324 9.22 -3.80 6.21
C ARG A 324 8.32 -5.02 6.50
N LYS A 325 7.64 -5.11 7.65
CA LYS A 325 6.69 -6.21 7.92
C LYS A 325 5.51 -6.08 6.96
N LYS A 326 5.31 -7.09 6.11
CA LYS A 326 4.25 -7.10 5.10
C LYS A 326 2.90 -7.46 5.74
N THR A 327 2.24 -6.48 6.35
CA THR A 327 0.81 -6.58 6.71
C THR A 327 -0.03 -5.77 5.73
N LEU A 328 -1.31 -6.15 5.53
CA LEU A 328 -2.23 -5.37 4.70
C LEU A 328 -2.40 -3.95 5.24
N ASN A 329 -2.39 -3.80 6.57
CA ASN A 329 -2.54 -2.54 7.29
C ASN A 329 -1.40 -1.55 6.97
N ARG A 330 -0.19 -2.06 6.75
CA ARG A 330 0.96 -1.22 6.37
C ARG A 330 0.69 -0.44 5.08
N LYS A 331 0.01 -1.03 4.09
CA LYS A 331 -0.28 -0.34 2.83
C LYS A 331 -1.29 0.77 3.02
N PHE A 332 -2.26 0.58 3.90
CA PHE A 332 -3.22 1.62 4.25
C PHE A 332 -2.54 2.77 5.01
N GLU A 333 -1.66 2.45 5.97
CA GLU A 333 -0.85 3.43 6.67
C GLU A 333 0.07 4.23 5.72
N GLU A 334 0.66 3.57 4.72
CA GLU A 334 1.43 4.21 3.64
C GLU A 334 0.60 5.25 2.88
N ILE A 335 -0.64 4.89 2.52
CA ILE A 335 -1.55 5.80 1.81
C ILE A 335 -1.90 6.99 2.70
N LEU A 336 -2.24 6.78 3.98
CA LEU A 336 -2.57 7.88 4.90
C LEU A 336 -1.39 8.83 5.11
N LEU A 337 -0.17 8.31 5.33
CA LEU A 337 1.01 9.14 5.51
C LEU A 337 1.38 9.93 4.25
N VAL A 338 1.26 9.33 3.06
CA VAL A 338 1.51 10.03 1.79
C VAL A 338 0.49 11.13 1.58
N TRP A 339 -0.80 10.84 1.82
CA TRP A 339 -1.85 11.84 1.74
C TRP A 339 -1.58 13.02 2.69
N MET A 340 -1.35 12.75 3.99
CA MET A 340 -1.06 13.79 4.98
C MET A 340 0.19 14.59 4.63
N MET A 341 1.27 13.95 4.17
CA MET A 341 2.49 14.63 3.75
C MET A 341 2.21 15.61 2.61
N GLU A 342 1.52 15.15 1.56
CA GLU A 342 1.23 15.97 0.36
C GLU A 342 0.22 17.08 0.69
N ALA A 343 -0.86 16.77 1.42
CA ALA A 343 -1.88 17.73 1.84
C ALA A 343 -1.31 18.82 2.75
N SER A 344 -0.35 18.48 3.62
CA SER A 344 0.28 19.45 4.51
C SER A 344 1.07 20.55 3.79
N GLY A 345 1.58 20.26 2.59
CA GLY A 345 2.49 21.14 1.85
C GLY A 345 3.81 21.46 2.58
N ARG A 346 4.12 20.80 3.70
CA ARG A 346 5.27 21.14 4.56
C ARG A 346 6.61 20.71 3.98
N VAL A 347 6.61 19.73 3.08
CA VAL A 347 7.82 19.24 2.40
C VAL A 347 7.62 19.42 0.91
N SER A 348 8.48 20.21 0.27
CA SER A 348 8.39 20.47 -1.17
C SER A 348 8.71 19.22 -2.00
N LYS A 349 8.15 19.13 -3.22
CA LYS A 349 8.46 18.06 -4.18
C LYS A 349 9.96 17.94 -4.45
N ASP A 350 10.67 19.06 -4.56
CA ASP A 350 12.12 19.08 -4.71
C ASP A 350 12.83 18.43 -3.52
N ARG A 351 12.42 18.74 -2.29
CA ARG A 351 12.99 18.12 -1.09
C ARG A 351 12.67 16.64 -1.02
N LEU A 352 11.44 16.22 -1.36
CA LEU A 352 11.08 14.80 -1.44
C LEU A 352 11.97 14.06 -2.43
N PHE A 353 12.18 14.64 -3.62
CA PHE A 353 13.01 14.01 -4.64
C PHE A 353 14.50 14.00 -4.27
N GLU A 354 14.98 15.05 -3.61
CA GLU A 354 16.33 15.13 -3.05
C GLU A 354 16.58 13.99 -2.07
N ILE A 355 15.69 13.82 -1.09
CA ILE A 355 15.81 12.74 -0.11
C ILE A 355 15.75 11.39 -0.81
N TYR A 356 14.77 11.19 -1.70
CA TYR A 356 14.60 9.95 -2.46
C TYR A 356 15.92 9.51 -3.13
N LEU A 357 16.55 10.40 -3.90
CA LEU A 357 17.81 10.11 -4.59
C LEU A 357 18.98 9.82 -3.65
N ASN A 358 18.93 10.32 -2.41
CA ASN A 358 19.96 10.10 -1.39
C ASN A 358 19.71 8.87 -0.50
N VAL A 359 18.51 8.27 -0.51
CA VAL A 359 18.18 7.13 0.38
C VAL A 359 17.84 5.84 -0.33
N ILE A 360 17.45 5.88 -1.61
CA ILE A 360 17.12 4.65 -2.33
C ILE A 360 18.33 3.74 -2.49
N GLU A 361 18.06 2.43 -2.54
CA GLU A 361 19.06 1.41 -2.83
C GLU A 361 19.34 1.39 -4.34
N TRP A 362 20.60 1.46 -4.71
CA TRP A 362 21.07 1.39 -6.11
C TRP A 362 21.82 0.09 -6.42
N GLY A 363 22.11 -0.71 -5.39
CA GLY A 363 22.86 -1.96 -5.46
C GLY A 363 22.92 -2.60 -4.08
N LYS A 364 23.42 -3.83 -3.98
CA LYS A 364 23.52 -4.52 -2.68
C LYS A 364 24.34 -3.67 -1.70
N ASN A 365 23.67 -3.14 -0.67
CA ASN A 365 24.25 -2.24 0.34
C ASN A 365 24.80 -0.90 -0.20
N VAL A 366 24.33 -0.46 -1.37
CA VAL A 366 24.71 0.82 -2.01
C VAL A 366 23.51 1.74 -1.93
N TYR A 367 23.60 2.80 -1.13
CA TYR A 367 22.48 3.71 -0.86
C TYR A 367 22.83 5.15 -1.21
N GLY A 368 21.91 5.83 -1.88
CA GLY A 368 22.09 7.20 -2.32
C GLY A 368 22.95 7.35 -3.57
N ILE A 369 22.70 8.42 -4.30
CA ILE A 369 23.28 8.62 -5.63
C ILE A 369 24.80 8.78 -5.64
N THR A 370 25.38 9.39 -4.60
CA THR A 370 26.84 9.55 -4.49
C THR A 370 27.54 8.21 -4.43
N GLU A 371 27.00 7.30 -3.62
CA GLU A 371 27.56 5.95 -3.53
C GLU A 371 27.32 5.17 -4.80
N ALA A 372 26.16 5.34 -5.45
CA ALA A 372 25.89 4.69 -6.73
C ALA A 372 26.84 5.14 -7.84
N ALA A 373 27.08 6.45 -7.98
CA ALA A 373 28.01 7.01 -8.96
C ALA A 373 29.44 6.48 -8.74
N ASN A 374 29.87 6.43 -7.47
CA ASN A 374 31.17 5.88 -7.11
C ASN A 374 31.22 4.36 -7.32
N TYR A 375 30.16 3.65 -6.95
CA TYR A 375 30.06 2.19 -7.01
C TYR A 375 29.90 1.66 -8.44
N TYR A 376 29.32 2.36 -9.39
CA TYR A 376 29.29 1.86 -10.77
C TYR A 376 30.46 2.41 -11.59
N PHE A 377 30.82 3.68 -11.40
CA PHE A 377 31.66 4.41 -12.35
C PHE A 377 32.89 5.08 -11.75
N LYS A 378 33.11 4.98 -10.42
CA LYS A 378 34.14 5.76 -9.68
C LYS A 378 34.02 7.27 -9.91
N LYS A 379 32.79 7.77 -10.07
CA LYS A 379 32.49 9.18 -10.33
C LYS A 379 31.82 9.86 -9.16
N GLN A 380 31.84 11.18 -9.15
CA GLN A 380 30.88 11.96 -8.38
C GLN A 380 29.56 12.08 -9.15
N PRO A 381 28.42 12.31 -8.48
CA PRO A 381 27.14 12.48 -9.15
C PRO A 381 27.18 13.52 -10.27
N GLU A 382 27.87 14.64 -10.07
CA GLU A 382 27.96 15.75 -11.03
C GLU A 382 28.59 15.34 -12.38
N ASP A 383 29.41 14.28 -12.38
CA ASP A 383 30.17 13.80 -13.54
C ASP A 383 29.45 12.70 -14.35
N LEU A 384 28.24 12.32 -13.93
CA LEU A 384 27.47 11.27 -14.61
C LEU A 384 27.02 11.72 -16.00
N THR A 385 27.27 10.87 -17.00
CA THR A 385 26.80 11.11 -18.37
C THR A 385 25.32 10.77 -18.52
N LEU A 386 24.73 11.13 -19.67
CA LEU A 386 23.37 10.70 -20.04
C LEU A 386 23.24 9.17 -20.01
N GLY A 387 24.21 8.46 -20.57
CA GLY A 387 24.19 6.99 -20.62
C GLY A 387 24.27 6.36 -19.23
N GLU A 388 25.17 6.86 -18.38
CA GLU A 388 25.30 6.38 -16.99
C GLU A 388 24.02 6.68 -16.17
N SER A 389 23.38 7.82 -16.43
CA SER A 389 22.10 8.21 -15.82
C SER A 389 20.95 7.29 -16.27
N LEU A 390 20.90 6.95 -17.56
CA LEU A 390 19.94 5.99 -18.11
C LEU A 390 20.12 4.61 -17.51
N PHE A 391 21.35 4.14 -17.39
CA PHE A 391 21.65 2.89 -16.70
C PHE A 391 21.21 2.92 -15.22
N LEU A 392 21.58 3.96 -14.46
CA LEU A 392 21.21 4.02 -13.05
C LEU A 392 19.69 4.02 -12.85
N SER A 393 18.94 4.73 -13.70
CA SER A 393 17.47 4.69 -13.64
C SER A 393 16.88 3.30 -13.95
N SER A 394 17.51 2.52 -14.83
CA SER A 394 16.98 1.21 -15.25
C SER A 394 17.05 0.16 -14.15
N ILE A 395 17.93 0.36 -13.15
CA ILE A 395 18.14 -0.60 -12.07
C ILE A 395 17.31 -0.29 -10.82
N ILE A 396 16.65 0.87 -10.72
CA ILE A 396 15.85 1.26 -9.54
C ILE A 396 14.75 0.23 -9.19
N PRO A 397 14.02 -0.37 -10.16
CA PRO A 397 13.04 -1.40 -9.83
C PRO A 397 13.66 -2.64 -9.17
N ARG A 398 14.95 -2.93 -9.47
CA ARG A 398 15.67 -4.15 -9.09
C ARG A 398 17.15 -3.85 -8.80
N PRO A 399 17.46 -3.08 -7.74
CA PRO A 399 18.79 -2.51 -7.57
C PRO A 399 19.85 -3.59 -7.34
N LYS A 400 19.49 -4.66 -6.63
CA LYS A 400 20.41 -5.77 -6.31
C LYS A 400 20.91 -6.56 -7.53
N THR A 401 20.25 -6.44 -8.68
CA THR A 401 20.65 -7.10 -9.93
C THR A 401 21.42 -6.17 -10.87
N GLY A 402 21.69 -4.91 -10.50
CA GLY A 402 22.26 -3.94 -11.44
C GLY A 402 23.57 -4.38 -12.12
N LEU A 403 24.42 -5.15 -11.43
CA LEU A 403 25.66 -5.70 -12.01
C LEU A 403 25.43 -6.73 -13.13
N SER A 404 24.28 -7.40 -13.18
CA SER A 404 23.98 -8.40 -14.22
C SER A 404 23.81 -7.79 -15.62
N SER A 405 23.62 -6.47 -15.66
CA SER A 405 23.54 -5.63 -16.86
C SER A 405 24.86 -5.51 -17.61
N PHE A 406 25.99 -5.84 -16.98
CA PHE A 406 27.31 -5.72 -17.59
C PHE A 406 27.88 -7.08 -18.01
N ASP A 407 28.63 -7.07 -19.10
CA ASP A 407 29.47 -8.21 -19.51
C ASP A 407 30.84 -8.20 -18.81
N TYR A 408 31.67 -9.20 -19.09
CA TYR A 408 33.01 -9.33 -18.49
C TYR A 408 33.99 -8.22 -18.90
N THR A 409 33.73 -7.52 -20.00
CA THR A 409 34.53 -6.36 -20.44
C THR A 409 34.14 -5.09 -19.69
N GLY A 410 32.98 -5.10 -19.04
CA GLY A 410 32.39 -3.97 -18.30
C GLY A 410 31.43 -3.13 -19.12
N HIS A 411 31.11 -3.52 -20.36
CA HIS A 411 30.10 -2.83 -21.16
C HIS A 411 28.70 -3.39 -20.88
N LEU A 412 27.68 -2.61 -21.18
CA LEU A 412 26.28 -3.03 -21.04
C LEU A 412 25.93 -4.14 -22.03
N LYS A 413 25.21 -5.15 -21.55
CA LYS A 413 24.61 -6.19 -22.38
C LYS A 413 23.48 -5.60 -23.24
N GLY A 414 23.31 -6.14 -24.44
CA GLY A 414 22.38 -5.57 -25.45
C GLY A 414 20.92 -5.44 -25.00
N TRP A 415 20.44 -6.28 -24.08
CA TRP A 415 19.06 -6.19 -23.60
C TRP A 415 18.77 -4.88 -22.84
N VAL A 416 19.78 -4.24 -22.25
CA VAL A 416 19.66 -2.95 -21.54
C VAL A 416 19.41 -1.80 -22.51
N GLN A 417 19.81 -1.93 -23.78
CA GLN A 417 19.66 -0.89 -24.80
C GLN A 417 18.19 -0.50 -25.03
N ARG A 418 17.25 -1.41 -24.74
CA ARG A 418 15.81 -1.12 -24.83
C ARG A 418 15.41 0.05 -23.93
N HIS A 419 15.86 0.02 -22.67
CA HIS A 419 15.61 1.10 -21.70
C HIS A 419 16.12 2.45 -22.20
N PHE A 420 17.33 2.46 -22.76
CA PHE A 420 17.94 3.66 -23.34
C PHE A 420 17.10 4.20 -24.49
N ASN A 421 16.66 3.32 -25.40
CA ASN A 421 15.83 3.71 -26.53
C ASN A 421 14.44 4.21 -26.10
N THR A 422 13.82 3.56 -25.13
CA THR A 422 12.51 3.95 -24.60
C THR A 422 12.59 5.32 -23.93
N TYR A 423 13.40 5.46 -22.88
CA TYR A 423 13.43 6.70 -22.11
C TYR A 423 14.17 7.83 -22.80
N GLY A 424 15.22 7.53 -23.58
CA GLY A 424 15.85 8.53 -24.44
C GLY A 424 14.89 9.12 -25.48
N SER A 425 14.03 8.29 -26.09
CA SER A 425 12.99 8.76 -27.01
C SER A 425 11.93 9.60 -26.31
N ILE A 426 11.49 9.18 -25.12
CA ILE A 426 10.51 9.92 -24.31
C ILE A 426 11.08 11.29 -23.91
N MET A 427 12.29 11.33 -23.36
CA MET A 427 12.94 12.59 -22.98
C MET A 427 13.12 13.53 -24.19
N ARG A 428 13.49 12.98 -25.36
CA ARG A 428 13.57 13.77 -26.60
C ARG A 428 12.21 14.34 -27.02
N LYS A 429 11.14 13.56 -26.97
CA LYS A 429 9.78 14.02 -27.31
C LYS A 429 9.27 15.11 -26.36
N LEU A 430 9.68 15.05 -25.09
CA LEU A 430 9.32 16.03 -24.07
C LEU A 430 10.19 17.30 -24.11
N GLY A 431 11.15 17.42 -25.04
CA GLY A 431 12.10 18.54 -25.12
C GLY A 431 13.13 18.57 -23.98
N GLU A 432 13.23 17.48 -23.21
CA GLU A 432 14.07 17.43 -22.03
C GLU A 432 15.55 17.22 -22.37
N LEU A 433 15.87 16.89 -23.62
CA LEU A 433 17.24 16.71 -24.10
C LEU A 433 17.74 17.89 -24.94
N ASP A 434 16.95 18.95 -25.11
CA ASP A 434 17.26 20.04 -26.05
C ASP A 434 18.56 20.80 -25.69
N ASN A 435 18.87 20.88 -24.40
CA ASN A 435 20.07 21.54 -23.88
C ASN A 435 21.13 20.54 -23.38
N VAL A 436 21.05 19.28 -23.81
CA VAL A 436 21.95 18.21 -23.39
C VAL A 436 22.68 17.68 -24.61
N SER A 437 23.99 17.46 -24.50
CA SER A 437 24.72 16.73 -25.54
C SER A 437 24.24 15.27 -25.54
N VAL A 438 23.62 14.83 -26.64
CA VAL A 438 23.09 13.46 -26.79
C VAL A 438 23.98 12.65 -27.72
N PRO A 439 24.83 11.74 -27.20
CA PRO A 439 25.61 10.83 -28.03
C PRO A 439 24.72 9.84 -28.80
N GLU A 440 25.31 9.12 -29.75
CA GLU A 440 24.63 8.01 -30.42
C GLU A 440 24.10 6.99 -29.40
N ASN A 441 22.92 6.42 -29.69
CA ASN A 441 22.26 5.46 -28.81
C ASN A 441 22.10 5.97 -27.36
N TYR A 442 22.00 7.28 -27.18
CA TYR A 442 21.88 7.95 -25.87
C TYR A 442 23.05 7.63 -24.92
N GLY A 443 24.25 7.39 -25.48
CA GLY A 443 25.46 7.09 -24.72
C GLY A 443 25.57 5.63 -24.25
N PHE A 444 24.73 4.71 -24.76
CA PHE A 444 24.74 3.29 -24.37
C PHE A 444 26.14 2.65 -24.44
N TYR A 445 26.86 2.87 -25.54
CA TYR A 445 28.18 2.27 -25.77
C TYR A 445 29.30 2.93 -24.94
N GLU A 446 29.04 4.09 -24.33
CA GLU A 446 30.01 4.82 -23.51
C GLU A 446 29.96 4.40 -22.04
N VAL A 447 28.92 3.64 -21.64
CA VAL A 447 28.77 3.17 -20.26
C VAL A 447 29.72 2.01 -19.99
N VAL A 448 30.69 2.25 -19.11
CA VAL A 448 31.71 1.26 -18.73
C VAL A 448 31.79 1.11 -17.22
N LEU A 449 31.55 -0.10 -16.72
CA LEU A 449 31.69 -0.46 -15.32
C LEU A 449 33.15 -0.36 -14.85
N GLN A 450 33.35 0.11 -13.62
CA GLN A 450 34.67 0.14 -12.99
C GLN A 450 35.32 -1.25 -12.92
N SER A 451 36.64 -1.30 -13.11
CA SER A 451 37.40 -2.54 -13.32
C SER A 451 37.24 -3.59 -12.22
N ASN A 452 37.17 -3.17 -10.95
CA ASN A 452 37.06 -4.04 -9.77
C ASN A 452 35.69 -4.72 -9.60
N LEU A 453 34.66 -4.28 -10.34
CA LEU A 453 33.33 -4.89 -10.30
C LEU A 453 33.00 -5.71 -11.54
N ARG A 454 33.93 -5.80 -12.49
CA ARG A 454 33.70 -6.54 -13.74
C ARG A 454 33.59 -8.04 -13.43
N PRO A 455 32.59 -8.73 -14.00
CA PRO A 455 32.49 -10.19 -13.93
C PRO A 455 33.78 -10.86 -14.40
N LYS A 456 34.09 -12.04 -13.87
CA LYS A 456 35.21 -12.83 -14.38
C LYS A 456 34.97 -13.17 -15.85
N ALA A 457 36.03 -13.07 -16.65
CA ALA A 457 35.98 -13.51 -18.04
C ALA A 457 35.54 -14.99 -18.09
N PRO A 458 34.65 -15.35 -19.03
CA PRO A 458 34.26 -16.74 -19.20
C PRO A 458 35.51 -17.57 -19.49
N VAL A 459 35.63 -18.73 -18.84
CA VAL A 459 36.63 -19.73 -19.22
C VAL A 459 36.24 -20.22 -20.61
N MET A 460 37.08 -19.97 -21.62
CA MET A 460 36.87 -20.51 -22.97
C MET A 460 36.67 -22.03 -22.88
N ARG A 461 35.42 -22.47 -22.96
CA ARG A 461 35.07 -23.86 -23.30
C ARG A 461 34.69 -23.84 -24.76
N ASP A 462 35.44 -24.56 -25.58
CA ASP A 462 35.00 -24.97 -26.90
C ASP A 462 33.78 -25.88 -26.71
N THR A 463 32.59 -25.29 -26.65
CA THR A 463 31.32 -25.99 -26.88
C THR A 463 30.21 -24.98 -27.06
N VAL A 464 29.47 -25.19 -28.15
CA VAL A 464 28.27 -24.46 -28.54
C VAL A 464 27.15 -24.78 -27.56
N THR A 465 27.15 -24.16 -26.39
CA THR A 465 25.98 -24.08 -25.51
C THR A 465 25.95 -22.69 -24.87
N TRP A 466 25.18 -21.79 -25.48
CA TRP A 466 24.70 -20.58 -24.82
C TRP A 466 23.61 -20.98 -23.83
N ASP A 467 23.99 -21.58 -22.70
CA ASP A 467 23.08 -21.71 -21.57
C ASP A 467 22.97 -20.31 -20.93
N MET A 468 22.01 -19.51 -21.40
CA MET A 468 21.54 -18.38 -20.62
C MET A 468 21.01 -18.94 -19.31
N ASP A 469 21.64 -18.55 -18.20
CA ASP A 469 21.21 -18.93 -16.86
C ASP A 469 19.71 -18.62 -16.69
N ASN A 470 18.90 -19.62 -16.31
CA ASN A 470 17.42 -19.51 -16.28
C ASN A 470 16.95 -18.29 -15.46
N GLU A 471 17.72 -17.90 -14.43
CA GLU A 471 17.46 -16.70 -13.64
C GLU A 471 17.63 -15.39 -14.44
N GLN A 472 18.63 -15.31 -15.32
CA GLN A 472 18.83 -14.14 -16.17
C GLN A 472 17.71 -14.00 -17.20
N GLU A 473 17.25 -15.10 -17.79
CA GLU A 473 16.15 -15.07 -18.75
C GLU A 473 14.83 -14.62 -18.10
N LEU A 474 14.57 -15.05 -16.86
CA LEU A 474 13.43 -14.59 -16.07
C LEU A 474 13.53 -13.09 -15.75
N ILE A 475 14.70 -12.61 -15.32
CA ILE A 475 14.93 -11.19 -15.04
C ILE A 475 14.68 -10.34 -16.29
N ILE A 476 15.20 -10.76 -17.45
CA ILE A 476 15.00 -10.05 -18.72
C ILE A 476 13.50 -10.00 -19.05
N LYS A 477 12.80 -11.13 -19.06
CA LYS A 477 11.36 -11.18 -19.38
C LYS A 477 10.52 -10.27 -18.49
N GLU A 478 10.85 -10.20 -17.20
CA GLU A 478 10.12 -9.34 -16.27
C GLU A 478 10.44 -7.85 -16.48
N LEU A 479 11.71 -7.48 -16.68
CA LEU A 479 12.09 -6.09 -17.00
C LEU A 479 11.42 -5.62 -18.30
N GLU A 480 11.42 -6.47 -19.32
CA GLU A 480 10.76 -6.17 -20.59
C GLU A 480 9.24 -5.96 -20.43
N ALA A 481 8.60 -6.77 -19.59
CA ALA A 481 7.19 -6.62 -19.30
C ALA A 481 6.90 -5.31 -18.54
N GLU A 482 7.69 -4.98 -17.52
CA GLU A 482 7.56 -3.72 -16.77
C GLU A 482 7.77 -2.50 -17.67
N GLU A 483 8.78 -2.53 -18.53
CA GLU A 483 9.13 -1.44 -19.45
C GLU A 483 8.05 -1.20 -20.51
N GLN A 484 7.54 -2.27 -21.16
CA GLN A 484 6.42 -2.16 -22.10
C GLN A 484 5.18 -1.55 -21.43
N ALA A 485 4.94 -1.93 -20.18
CA ALA A 485 3.79 -1.49 -19.42
C ALA A 485 3.93 -0.01 -18.96
N ARG A 486 5.14 0.47 -18.67
CA ARG A 486 5.45 1.89 -18.39
C ARG A 486 5.39 2.74 -19.65
N LYS A 487 5.92 2.24 -20.78
CA LYS A 487 5.83 2.90 -22.08
C LYS A 487 4.39 3.09 -22.54
N SER A 488 3.54 2.06 -22.40
CA SER A 488 2.11 2.15 -22.74
C SER A 488 1.38 3.22 -21.90
N LEU A 489 1.73 3.34 -20.62
CA LEU A 489 1.19 4.38 -19.73
C LEU A 489 1.63 5.78 -20.21
N LEU A 490 2.93 5.96 -20.48
CA LEU A 490 3.47 7.21 -21.01
C LEU A 490 2.86 7.57 -22.37
N ASP A 491 2.72 6.63 -23.30
CA ASP A 491 2.10 6.87 -24.61
C ASP A 491 0.61 7.23 -24.51
N LYS A 492 -0.14 6.65 -23.57
CA LYS A 492 -1.53 7.05 -23.29
C LYS A 492 -1.61 8.44 -22.68
N LEU A 493 -0.68 8.79 -21.79
CA LEU A 493 -0.69 10.05 -21.04
C LEU A 493 -0.05 11.23 -21.79
N ILE A 494 0.82 11.00 -22.78
CA ILE A 494 1.36 12.02 -23.70
C ILE A 494 0.34 12.38 -24.80
N ARG A 495 -0.64 11.51 -25.08
CA ARG A 495 -1.68 11.73 -26.10
C ARG A 495 -2.93 12.46 -25.58
N GLN A 496 -3.06 12.63 -24.27
CA GLN A 496 -4.04 13.50 -23.62
C GLN A 496 -3.44 14.88 -23.43
#